data_AF-G8JWH9-F1
#
_entry.id   AF-G8JWH9-F1
#
_cell.length_a   1.000
_cell.length_b   1.000
_cell.length_c   1.000
_cell.angle_alpha   90.00
_cell.angle_beta   90.00
_cell.angle_gamma   90.00
#
_symmetry.space_group_name_H-M   'P 1'
#
loop_
_entity.id
_entity.type
_entity.pdbx_description
1 polymer ?
#
loop_
_entity_poly.entity_id
_entity_poly.type
_entity_poly.pdbx_seq_one_letter_code
_entity_poly.pdbx_strand_id
1 'polypeptide(L)'
;MATDTILITSKSVDITDGHSVSLFTGFLEDHVLSKCMVTESSPIQVYVLSQLKRLVVVSPTQEISKLIMEEYKTIRHTVEEFQHYTVGYSLFDTSTHITRSSSNLEIPPAKRILLVSPPQSPPPGFDFHRLEDRPNSNTGHVTPGRAPASTSSNVSACDKVEPDKAFTILENSLVANVVLHTCETPKTEHTPSIMGVHTALPPRSIFD
;
A
#
# COMPACT_ATOMS: atom_id res chain seq x y z
N MET A 1 35.51 -0.08 12.28
CA MET A 1 35.41 0.20 10.83
C MET A 1 33.93 0.21 10.48
N ALA A 2 33.49 1.19 9.68
CA ALA A 2 32.14 1.23 9.12
C ALA A 2 32.25 0.89 7.62
N THR A 3 31.25 0.24 7.06
CA THR A 3 31.14 -0.07 5.63
C THR A 3 29.74 0.29 5.15
N ASP A 4 29.54 0.41 3.85
CA ASP A 4 28.21 0.65 3.24
C ASP A 4 27.23 -0.52 3.44
N THR A 5 27.74 -1.68 3.86
CA THR A 5 27.00 -2.94 3.94
C THR A 5 26.87 -3.44 5.38
N ILE A 6 25.64 -3.78 5.77
CA ILE A 6 25.30 -4.33 7.08
C ILE A 6 24.80 -5.77 6.92
N LEU A 7 25.26 -6.64 7.81
CA LEU A 7 24.85 -8.04 7.91
C LEU A 7 24.01 -8.22 9.16
N ILE A 8 22.88 -8.90 8.99
CA ILE A 8 21.95 -9.22 10.06
C ILE A 8 21.79 -10.73 10.12
N THR A 9 21.95 -11.26 11.32
CA THR A 9 21.89 -12.70 11.60
C THR A 9 21.14 -12.96 12.90
N SER A 10 20.63 -14.16 13.08
CA SER A 10 20.08 -14.61 14.36
C SER A 10 20.47 -16.06 14.62
N LYS A 11 20.57 -16.42 15.90
CA LYS A 11 20.78 -17.82 16.33
C LYS A 11 19.47 -18.53 16.66
N SER A 12 18.45 -17.77 17.05
CA SER A 12 17.19 -18.30 17.58
C SER A 12 16.00 -18.12 16.63
N VAL A 13 16.03 -17.10 15.78
CA VAL A 13 14.93 -16.75 14.88
C VAL A 13 15.37 -16.95 13.43
N ASP A 14 14.45 -17.36 12.55
CA ASP A 14 14.72 -17.35 11.11
C ASP A 14 14.60 -15.91 10.59
N ILE A 15 15.74 -15.25 10.40
CA ILE A 15 15.80 -13.87 9.90
C ILE A 15 15.23 -13.73 8.47
N THR A 16 15.02 -14.83 7.76
CA THR A 16 14.60 -14.83 6.35
C THR A 16 13.11 -15.11 6.19
N ASP A 17 12.39 -15.29 7.28
CA ASP A 17 10.94 -15.39 7.26
C ASP A 17 10.28 -14.03 6.95
N GLY A 18 9.03 -14.07 6.47
CA GLY A 18 8.32 -12.85 6.07
C GLY A 18 8.13 -11.87 7.23
N HIS A 19 7.98 -12.37 8.45
CA HIS A 19 7.80 -11.54 9.64
C HIS A 19 9.09 -10.76 9.99
N SER A 20 10.24 -11.42 10.12
CA SER A 20 11.50 -10.75 10.44
C SER A 20 11.93 -9.78 9.34
N VAL A 21 11.72 -10.15 8.07
CA VAL A 21 11.96 -9.26 6.93
C VAL A 21 11.09 -8.02 7.02
N SER A 22 9.78 -8.17 7.26
CA SER A 22 8.85 -7.04 7.36
C SER A 22 9.17 -6.15 8.56
N LEU A 23 9.51 -6.74 9.70
CA LEU A 23 9.90 -6.03 10.90
C LEU A 23 11.17 -5.19 10.70
N PHE A 24 12.19 -5.75 10.02
CA PHE A 24 13.42 -5.00 9.75
C PHE A 24 13.21 -3.93 8.67
N THR A 25 12.41 -4.20 7.65
CA THR A 25 12.04 -3.22 6.62
C THR A 25 11.27 -2.05 7.22
N GLY A 26 10.26 -2.31 8.06
CA GLY A 26 9.51 -1.27 8.77
C GLY A 26 10.42 -0.42 9.67
N PHE A 27 11.37 -1.05 10.37
CA PHE A 27 12.39 -0.31 11.11
C PHE A 27 13.21 0.64 10.23
N LEU A 28 13.66 0.19 9.05
CA LEU A 28 14.41 1.03 8.12
C LEU A 28 13.54 2.18 7.60
N GLU A 29 12.27 1.94 7.31
CA GLU A 29 11.33 2.96 6.85
C GLU A 29 11.07 4.01 7.94
N ASP A 30 10.69 3.58 9.14
CA ASP A 30 10.26 4.46 10.22
C ASP A 30 11.41 5.25 10.85
N HIS A 31 12.58 4.63 10.99
CA HIS A 31 13.68 5.22 11.76
C HIS A 31 14.84 5.74 10.93
N VAL A 32 15.03 5.21 9.71
CA VAL A 32 16.18 5.58 8.87
C VAL A 32 15.73 6.47 7.73
N LEU A 33 14.76 6.05 6.92
CA LEU A 33 14.25 6.85 5.79
C LEU A 33 13.55 8.13 6.23
N SER A 34 13.06 8.20 7.48
CA SER A 34 12.54 9.44 8.06
C SER A 34 13.62 10.50 8.32
N LYS A 35 14.90 10.09 8.38
CA LYS A 35 16.05 10.94 8.73
C LYS A 35 17.00 11.21 7.56
N CYS A 36 16.90 10.45 6.47
CA CYS A 36 17.75 10.63 5.29
C CYS A 36 16.94 10.58 3.99
N MET A 37 17.40 11.31 2.97
CA MET A 37 16.84 11.23 1.63
C MET A 37 17.56 10.15 0.83
N VAL A 38 16.79 9.21 0.29
CA VAL A 38 17.29 8.05 -0.47
C VAL A 38 16.53 8.02 -1.80
N THR A 39 17.25 8.20 -2.90
CA THR A 39 16.64 8.29 -4.24
C THR A 39 16.54 6.92 -4.92
N GLU A 40 15.72 6.83 -5.96
CA GLU A 40 15.58 5.61 -6.77
C GLU A 40 16.89 5.21 -7.48
N SER A 41 17.72 6.19 -7.84
CA SER A 41 19.04 5.94 -8.45
C SER A 41 20.04 5.30 -7.48
N SER A 42 19.83 5.50 -6.18
CA SER A 42 20.72 5.02 -5.12
C SER A 42 19.88 4.63 -3.89
N PRO A 43 19.15 3.48 -3.97
CA PRO A 43 18.26 3.03 -2.91
C PRO A 43 19.02 2.28 -1.81
N ILE A 44 18.42 2.19 -0.63
CA ILE A 44 18.82 1.17 0.37
C ILE A 44 18.30 -0.17 -0.15
N GLN A 45 19.15 -1.19 -0.14
CA GLN A 45 18.82 -2.49 -0.72
C GLN A 45 18.86 -3.55 0.37
N VAL A 46 17.78 -4.32 0.51
CA VAL A 46 17.71 -5.43 1.45
C VAL A 46 17.71 -6.73 0.66
N TYR A 47 18.70 -7.57 0.90
CA TYR A 47 18.84 -8.88 0.27
C TYR A 47 18.49 -9.98 1.27
N VAL A 48 17.55 -10.84 0.88
CA VAL A 48 17.12 -11.98 1.68
C VAL A 48 17.86 -13.23 1.23
N LEU A 49 18.83 -13.68 2.03
CA LEU A 49 19.67 -14.83 1.72
C LEU A 49 19.22 -16.06 2.54
N SER A 50 18.08 -16.63 2.17
CA SER A 50 17.44 -17.77 2.87
C SER A 50 18.39 -18.96 3.12
N GLN A 51 19.19 -19.33 2.12
CA GLN A 51 20.15 -20.43 2.24
C GLN A 51 21.26 -20.16 3.27
N LEU A 52 21.60 -18.88 3.49
CA LEU A 52 22.63 -18.49 4.44
C LEU A 52 22.04 -18.07 5.80
N LYS A 53 20.71 -17.98 5.90
CA LYS A 53 19.97 -17.41 7.05
C LYS A 53 20.49 -16.03 7.43
N ARG A 54 20.64 -15.14 6.43
CA ARG A 54 21.11 -13.76 6.62
C ARG A 54 20.26 -12.77 5.87
N LEU A 55 20.10 -11.58 6.44
CA LEU A 55 19.71 -10.39 5.70
C LEU A 55 20.95 -9.53 5.48
N VAL A 56 21.07 -8.97 4.28
CA VAL A 56 22.15 -8.05 3.92
C VAL A 56 21.52 -6.73 3.52
N VAL A 57 21.92 -5.65 4.18
CA VAL A 57 21.45 -4.30 3.89
C VAL A 57 22.59 -3.52 3.27
N VAL A 58 22.44 -3.13 2.02
CA VAL A 58 23.41 -2.30 1.29
C VAL A 58 22.87 -0.88 1.26
N SER A 59 23.63 0.04 1.85
CA SER A 59 23.29 1.45 1.93
C SER A 59 23.94 2.22 0.77
N PRO A 60 23.33 3.32 0.30
CA PRO A 60 23.92 4.17 -0.74
C PRO A 60 25.26 4.78 -0.34
N THR A 61 25.39 5.15 0.95
CA THR A 61 26.60 5.75 1.50
C THR A 61 26.93 5.17 2.87
N GLN A 62 28.19 5.36 3.31
CA GLN A 62 28.66 4.89 4.61
C GLN A 62 28.02 5.68 5.78
N GLU A 63 27.55 6.90 5.54
CA GLU A 63 26.84 7.69 6.55
C GLU A 63 25.47 7.09 6.85
N ILE A 64 24.76 6.61 5.83
CA ILE A 64 23.47 5.94 6.00
C ILE A 64 23.64 4.63 6.76
N SER A 65 24.68 3.83 6.47
CA SER A 65 24.93 2.60 7.23
C SER A 65 25.30 2.87 8.69
N LYS A 66 26.03 3.95 8.97
CA LYS A 66 26.27 4.42 10.35
C LYS A 66 24.97 4.77 11.06
N LEU A 67 24.10 5.52 10.40
CA LEU A 67 22.79 5.88 10.93
C LEU A 67 21.97 4.62 11.25
N ILE A 68 21.87 3.65 10.33
CA ILE A 68 21.16 2.38 10.57
C ILE A 68 21.69 1.70 11.84
N MET A 69 23.01 1.63 12.01
CA MET A 69 23.61 1.01 13.20
C MET A 69 23.34 1.77 14.49
N GLU A 70 23.29 3.09 14.46
CA GLU A 70 22.99 3.94 15.62
C GLU A 70 21.52 3.81 16.05
N GLU A 71 20.60 3.86 15.08
CA GLU A 71 19.16 3.66 15.31
C GLU A 71 18.89 2.25 15.84
N TYR A 72 19.52 1.23 15.25
CA TYR A 72 19.37 -0.15 15.70
C TYR A 72 19.84 -0.33 17.15
N LYS A 73 20.98 0.26 17.53
CA LYS A 73 21.47 0.20 18.91
C LYS A 73 20.51 0.84 19.90
N THR A 74 19.79 1.87 19.47
CA THR A 74 18.80 2.57 20.29
C THR A 74 17.56 1.70 20.49
N ILE A 75 17.04 1.13 19.41
CA ILE A 75 15.77 0.38 19.42
C ILE A 75 15.90 -1.02 19.99
N ARG A 76 17.05 -1.70 19.82
CA ARG A 76 17.23 -3.08 20.33
C ARG A 76 16.98 -3.21 21.84
N HIS A 77 17.10 -2.10 22.57
CA HIS A 77 16.86 -2.05 24.01
C HIS A 77 15.39 -1.78 24.36
N THR A 78 14.62 -1.24 23.42
CA THR A 78 13.22 -0.85 23.59
C THR A 78 12.26 -1.92 23.07
N VAL A 79 12.61 -2.58 21.96
CA VAL A 79 11.76 -3.54 21.26
C VAL A 79 12.37 -4.94 21.42
N GLU A 80 11.66 -5.83 22.11
CA GLU A 80 12.16 -7.15 22.51
C GLU A 80 12.53 -8.03 21.30
N GLU A 81 11.78 -7.90 20.21
CA GLU A 81 11.96 -8.66 18.98
C GLU A 81 13.36 -8.45 18.38
N PHE A 82 13.96 -7.27 18.54
CA PHE A 82 15.30 -6.99 18.02
C PHE A 82 16.43 -7.55 18.89
N GLN A 83 16.16 -8.01 20.12
CA GLN A 83 17.18 -8.56 21.01
C GLN A 83 17.78 -9.87 20.48
N HIS A 84 17.04 -10.58 19.63
CA HIS A 84 17.47 -11.84 19.03
C HIS A 84 18.36 -11.65 17.80
N TYR A 85 18.53 -10.42 17.31
CA TYR A 85 19.30 -10.13 16.12
C TYR A 85 20.72 -9.66 16.45
N THR A 86 21.66 -10.19 15.68
CA THR A 86 23.04 -9.74 15.67
C THR A 86 23.26 -8.97 14.38
N VAL A 87 23.49 -7.67 14.52
CA VAL A 87 23.74 -6.74 13.42
C VAL A 87 25.19 -6.29 13.46
N GLY A 88 25.87 -6.31 12.33
CA GLY A 88 27.25 -5.86 12.20
C GLY A 88 27.60 -5.42 10.79
N TYR A 89 28.72 -4.72 10.67
CA TYR A 89 29.24 -4.32 9.36
C TYR A 89 29.82 -5.51 8.59
N SER A 90 29.68 -5.47 7.27
CA SER A 90 30.48 -6.30 6.35
C SER A 90 31.95 -5.90 6.43
N LEU A 91 32.84 -6.83 6.12
CA LEU A 91 34.28 -6.56 6.01
C LEU A 91 34.66 -5.71 4.78
N PHE A 92 33.80 -5.72 3.76
CA PHE A 92 34.06 -5.06 2.47
C PHE A 92 32.89 -4.17 2.07
N ASP A 93 33.22 -3.02 1.46
CA ASP A 93 32.25 -2.14 0.83
C ASP A 93 31.82 -2.71 -0.52
N THR A 94 30.51 -2.75 -0.78
CA THR A 94 29.99 -3.23 -2.06
C THR A 94 30.24 -2.23 -3.19
N SER A 95 30.21 -0.93 -2.90
CA SER A 95 30.47 0.15 -3.87
C SER A 95 31.84 0.07 -4.55
N THR A 96 32.87 -0.39 -3.84
CA THR A 96 34.24 -0.51 -4.38
C THR A 96 34.46 -1.74 -5.28
N HIS A 97 33.57 -2.72 -5.20
CA HIS A 97 33.73 -4.01 -5.89
C HIS A 97 32.87 -4.17 -7.15
N ILE A 98 31.86 -3.33 -7.36
CA ILE A 98 31.02 -3.34 -8.58
C ILE A 98 31.82 -2.90 -9.82
N THR A 99 32.84 -2.04 -9.65
CA THR A 99 33.71 -1.60 -10.77
C THR A 99 34.80 -2.60 -11.13
N ARG A 100 35.09 -3.57 -10.26
CA ARG A 100 35.92 -4.72 -10.62
C ARG A 100 35.00 -5.79 -11.18
N SER A 101 35.10 -6.00 -12.49
CA SER A 101 34.47 -7.09 -13.26
C SER A 101 34.77 -8.46 -12.63
N SER A 102 34.13 -8.75 -11.52
CA SER A 102 34.24 -10.02 -10.84
C SER A 102 33.14 -10.89 -11.42
N SER A 103 33.55 -12.04 -11.94
CA SER A 103 32.69 -13.08 -12.52
C SER A 103 31.85 -13.79 -11.45
N ASN A 104 31.23 -13.00 -10.57
CA ASN A 104 30.46 -13.50 -9.45
C ASN A 104 29.01 -13.74 -9.89
N LEU A 105 28.42 -14.79 -9.34
CA LEU A 105 27.02 -15.16 -9.56
C LEU A 105 26.11 -13.98 -9.24
N GLU A 106 25.28 -13.62 -10.22
CA GLU A 106 24.28 -12.57 -10.06
C GLU A 106 23.18 -13.04 -9.09
N ILE A 107 22.78 -12.16 -8.17
CA ILE A 107 21.72 -12.49 -7.21
C ILE A 107 20.37 -12.38 -7.95
N PRO A 108 19.50 -13.41 -7.86
CA PRO A 108 18.19 -13.36 -8.49
C PRO A 108 17.37 -12.15 -8.02
N PRO A 109 16.69 -11.40 -8.92
CA PRO A 109 15.93 -10.20 -8.58
C PRO A 109 14.87 -10.41 -7.49
N ALA A 110 14.27 -11.61 -7.44
CA ALA A 110 13.21 -11.97 -6.48
C ALA A 110 13.64 -11.96 -4.99
N LYS A 111 14.93 -11.74 -4.70
CA LYS A 111 15.46 -11.71 -3.33
C LYS A 111 15.93 -10.31 -2.88
N ARG A 112 15.62 -9.27 -3.66
CA ARG A 112 16.06 -7.90 -3.44
C ARG A 112 14.86 -6.98 -3.22
N ILE A 113 14.87 -6.28 -2.10
CA ILE A 113 13.92 -5.22 -1.76
C ILE A 113 14.66 -3.89 -1.90
N LEU A 114 14.04 -2.94 -2.58
CA LEU A 114 14.58 -1.59 -2.77
C LEU A 114 13.76 -0.61 -1.94
N LEU A 115 14.44 0.09 -1.03
CA LEU A 115 13.84 1.08 -0.17
C LEU A 115 14.27 2.46 -0.64
N VAL A 116 13.27 3.27 -0.98
CA VAL A 116 13.41 4.66 -1.42
C VAL A 116 12.66 5.55 -0.45
N SER A 117 13.19 6.74 -0.18
CA SER A 117 12.47 7.70 0.65
C SER A 117 11.18 8.11 -0.04
N PRO A 118 10.11 8.43 0.71
CA PRO A 118 8.89 8.99 0.13
C PRO A 118 9.22 10.22 -0.74
N PRO A 119 8.45 10.47 -1.82
CA PRO A 119 8.62 11.70 -2.58
C PRO A 119 8.46 12.89 -1.63
N GLN A 120 9.25 13.94 -1.85
CA GLN A 120 9.06 15.18 -1.11
C GLN A 120 7.61 15.65 -1.27
N SER A 121 7.04 16.15 -0.17
CA SER A 121 5.72 16.80 -0.06
C SER A 121 5.38 17.65 -1.29
N PRO A 122 4.08 17.89 -1.59
CA PRO A 122 3.63 18.19 -2.94
C PRO A 122 4.32 19.42 -3.56
N PRO A 123 4.38 19.50 -4.90
CA PRO A 123 5.24 20.43 -5.61
C PRO A 123 5.08 21.88 -5.13
N PRO A 124 6.13 22.72 -5.22
CA PRO A 124 6.01 24.15 -4.96
C PRO A 124 4.88 24.74 -5.83
N GLY A 125 3.77 25.14 -5.20
CA GLY A 125 2.56 25.58 -5.90
C GLY A 125 1.33 24.68 -5.73
N PHE A 126 1.45 23.55 -5.03
CA PHE A 126 0.29 22.76 -4.61
C PHE A 126 -0.49 23.52 -3.53
N ASP A 127 -1.66 24.00 -3.91
CA ASP A 127 -2.55 24.73 -3.02
C ASP A 127 -3.39 23.74 -2.20
N PHE A 128 -3.00 23.52 -0.94
CA PHE A 128 -3.76 22.69 0.01
C PHE A 128 -5.14 23.27 0.36
N HIS A 129 -5.41 24.54 0.03
CA HIS A 129 -6.71 25.17 0.21
C HIS A 129 -7.61 25.01 -1.01
N ARG A 130 -7.08 24.54 -2.14
CA ARG A 130 -7.86 24.26 -3.33
C ARG A 130 -8.57 22.90 -3.16
N LEU A 131 -9.87 22.97 -2.89
CA LEU A 131 -10.76 21.82 -3.02
C LEU A 131 -10.65 21.27 -4.44
N GLU A 132 -10.48 19.95 -4.57
CA GLU A 132 -10.51 19.28 -5.88
C GLU A 132 -11.76 19.72 -6.66
N ASP A 133 -11.57 19.97 -7.96
CA ASP A 133 -12.69 20.28 -8.83
C ASP A 133 -13.71 19.14 -8.78
N ARG A 134 -15.00 19.47 -8.73
CA ARG A 134 -16.06 18.46 -8.70
C ARG A 134 -15.86 17.49 -9.85
N PRO A 135 -16.09 16.17 -9.62
CA PRO A 135 -15.97 15.18 -10.68
C PRO A 135 -16.78 15.64 -11.89
N ASN A 136 -16.16 15.57 -13.06
CA ASN A 136 -16.68 16.18 -14.27
C ASN A 136 -18.09 15.64 -14.57
N SER A 137 -19.11 16.46 -14.32
CA SER A 137 -20.50 16.09 -14.57
C SER A 137 -20.82 16.06 -16.08
N ASN A 138 -19.90 16.55 -16.92
CA ASN A 138 -19.96 16.50 -18.38
C ASN A 138 -19.14 15.33 -18.96
N THR A 139 -19.23 14.14 -18.37
CA THR A 139 -18.65 12.92 -18.95
C THR A 139 -19.40 12.39 -20.18
N GLY A 140 -20.41 13.12 -20.68
CA GLY A 140 -21.30 12.63 -21.74
C GLY A 140 -22.20 11.47 -21.30
N HIS A 141 -22.10 11.05 -20.04
CA HIS A 141 -23.04 10.11 -19.44
C HIS A 141 -24.36 10.85 -19.18
N VAL A 142 -25.42 10.33 -19.78
CA VAL A 142 -26.80 10.78 -19.52
C VAL A 142 -27.03 10.59 -18.02
N THR A 143 -27.09 11.70 -17.28
CA THR A 143 -27.56 11.68 -15.90
C THR A 143 -28.98 11.11 -15.93
N PRO A 144 -29.29 10.02 -15.20
CA PRO A 144 -30.65 9.51 -15.15
C PRO A 144 -31.52 10.64 -14.58
N GLY A 145 -32.39 11.15 -15.44
CA GLY A 145 -33.09 12.41 -15.23
C GLY A 145 -33.82 12.42 -13.90
N ARG A 146 -33.60 13.51 -13.15
CA ARG A 146 -34.53 13.96 -12.11
C ARG A 146 -35.91 14.08 -12.76
N ALA A 147 -36.83 13.21 -12.36
CA ALA A 147 -38.19 13.19 -12.90
C ALA A 147 -38.84 14.57 -12.76
N PRO A 148 -39.43 15.13 -13.83
CA PRO A 148 -40.09 16.43 -13.76
C PRO A 148 -41.38 16.32 -12.94
N ALA A 149 -41.54 17.25 -12.00
CA ALA A 149 -42.83 17.48 -11.36
C ALA A 149 -43.82 18.02 -12.41
N SER A 150 -44.69 17.12 -12.87
CA SER A 150 -46.05 17.36 -13.34
C SER A 150 -46.34 18.64 -14.15
N THR A 151 -46.52 18.49 -15.46
CA THR A 151 -47.64 19.15 -16.16
C THR A 151 -48.11 18.30 -17.34
N SER A 152 -49.29 17.69 -17.15
CA SER A 152 -50.31 17.28 -18.13
C SER A 152 -49.97 16.53 -19.44
N SER A 153 -50.74 15.44 -19.61
CA SER A 153 -51.32 14.87 -20.84
C SER A 153 -50.54 13.79 -21.61
N ASN A 154 -50.97 12.55 -21.35
CA ASN A 154 -51.22 11.46 -22.28
C ASN A 154 -50.07 10.96 -23.18
N VAL A 155 -49.20 10.10 -22.63
CA VAL A 155 -48.83 8.82 -23.27
C VAL A 155 -48.66 7.76 -22.20
N SER A 156 -49.45 6.70 -22.33
CA SER A 156 -49.56 5.56 -21.43
C SER A 156 -48.51 4.51 -21.82
N ALA A 157 -47.52 4.27 -20.96
CA ALA A 157 -46.76 3.02 -20.82
C ALA A 157 -45.82 3.08 -19.60
N CYS A 158 -46.34 3.50 -18.44
CA CYS A 158 -45.73 3.17 -17.15
C CYS A 158 -46.37 1.87 -16.67
N ASP A 159 -45.85 0.73 -17.14
CA ASP A 159 -46.09 -0.52 -16.43
C ASP A 159 -45.34 -0.47 -15.10
N LYS A 160 -46.14 -0.27 -14.06
CA LYS A 160 -45.92 -0.39 -12.63
C LYS A 160 -44.62 -1.12 -12.24
N VAL A 161 -43.57 -0.34 -11.99
CA VAL A 161 -42.44 -0.76 -11.16
C VAL A 161 -42.94 -0.69 -9.71
N GLU A 162 -43.30 -1.85 -9.14
CA GLU A 162 -43.69 -1.90 -7.73
C GLU A 162 -42.47 -1.55 -6.85
N PRO A 163 -42.64 -0.65 -5.86
CA PRO A 163 -41.63 -0.47 -4.83
C PRO A 163 -41.42 -1.81 -4.10
N ASP A 164 -40.18 -2.11 -3.73
CA ASP A 164 -39.71 -3.38 -3.13
C ASP A 164 -39.57 -4.59 -4.05
N LYS A 165 -39.81 -4.45 -5.35
CA LYS A 165 -39.53 -5.56 -6.28
C LYS A 165 -38.09 -5.50 -6.77
N ALA A 166 -37.37 -6.63 -6.64
CA ALA A 166 -36.04 -6.79 -7.18
C ALA A 166 -36.12 -7.02 -8.71
N PHE A 167 -35.32 -6.29 -9.48
CA PHE A 167 -35.28 -6.41 -10.95
C PHE A 167 -33.97 -7.03 -11.38
N THR A 168 -34.03 -8.20 -12.02
CA THR A 168 -32.86 -8.80 -12.67
C THR A 168 -32.60 -8.06 -13.99
N ILE A 169 -31.53 -7.27 -14.07
CA ILE A 169 -31.18 -6.55 -15.31
C ILE A 169 -30.52 -7.48 -16.31
N LEU A 170 -29.73 -8.43 -15.81
CA LEU A 170 -28.93 -9.32 -16.63
C LEU A 170 -29.13 -10.75 -16.15
N GLU A 171 -29.92 -11.50 -16.92
CA GLU A 171 -30.24 -12.90 -16.64
C GLU A 171 -29.59 -13.79 -17.71
N ASN A 172 -28.26 -13.73 -17.80
CA ASN A 172 -27.46 -14.83 -18.36
C ASN A 172 -25.95 -14.57 -18.22
N SER A 173 -25.29 -15.34 -17.38
CA SER A 173 -23.95 -15.87 -17.62
C SER A 173 -23.66 -16.83 -16.47
N LEU A 174 -23.01 -17.95 -16.76
CA LEU A 174 -22.61 -19.04 -15.84
C LEU A 174 -21.77 -18.60 -14.61
N VAL A 175 -21.67 -17.29 -14.33
CA VAL A 175 -20.79 -16.67 -13.35
C VAL A 175 -21.54 -15.75 -12.37
N ALA A 176 -22.58 -15.02 -12.78
CA ALA A 176 -23.38 -14.17 -11.87
C ALA A 176 -24.64 -13.59 -12.52
N ASN A 177 -25.68 -13.35 -11.70
CA ASN A 177 -26.84 -12.54 -12.05
C ASN A 177 -26.73 -11.15 -11.41
N VAL A 178 -27.13 -10.10 -12.14
CA VAL A 178 -27.20 -8.74 -11.60
C VAL A 178 -28.64 -8.39 -11.28
N VAL A 179 -28.91 -8.19 -9.99
CA VAL A 179 -30.24 -7.86 -9.45
C VAL A 179 -30.18 -6.46 -8.82
N LEU A 180 -31.07 -5.57 -9.26
CA LEU A 180 -31.29 -4.26 -8.64
C LEU A 180 -32.41 -4.36 -7.61
N HIS A 181 -32.10 -3.97 -6.38
CA HIS A 181 -33.12 -3.61 -5.40
C HIS A 181 -33.37 -2.12 -5.51
N THR A 182 -34.63 -1.75 -5.79
CA THR A 182 -35.02 -0.33 -5.75
C THR A 182 -35.07 0.09 -4.29
N CYS A 183 -34.28 1.08 -3.89
CA CYS A 183 -34.40 1.66 -2.56
C CYS A 183 -35.80 2.25 -2.40
N GLU A 184 -36.41 2.07 -1.23
CA GLU A 184 -37.67 2.70 -0.87
C GLU A 184 -37.62 4.18 -1.25
N THR A 185 -38.45 4.59 -2.21
CA THR A 185 -38.60 6.00 -2.50
C THR A 185 -39.16 6.65 -1.25
N PRO A 186 -38.49 7.63 -0.62
CA PRO A 186 -38.99 8.27 0.58
C PRO A 186 -40.29 8.99 0.24
N LYS A 187 -41.42 8.38 0.56
CA LYS A 187 -42.74 9.01 0.48
C LYS A 187 -42.97 9.93 1.68
N THR A 188 -41.99 10.74 2.09
CA THR A 188 -42.18 11.82 3.07
C THR A 188 -40.89 12.62 3.22
N GLU A 189 -41.02 13.91 3.53
CA GLU A 189 -39.99 14.95 3.71
C GLU A 189 -38.97 14.68 4.83
N HIS A 190 -38.38 13.49 4.89
CA HIS A 190 -37.33 13.16 5.84
C HIS A 190 -35.96 13.18 5.16
N THR A 191 -35.02 13.87 5.81
CA THR A 191 -33.61 13.88 5.43
C THR A 191 -33.10 12.45 5.35
N PRO A 192 -32.39 12.06 4.26
CA PRO A 192 -31.89 10.70 4.12
C PRO A 192 -30.98 10.36 5.29
N SER A 193 -31.39 9.36 6.08
CA SER A 193 -30.65 8.85 7.23
C SER A 193 -29.82 7.64 6.81
N ILE A 194 -28.56 7.59 7.25
CA ILE A 194 -27.65 6.44 7.08
C ILE A 194 -28.27 5.13 7.57
N MET A 195 -29.21 5.20 8.52
CA MET A 195 -29.88 4.01 9.06
C MET A 195 -30.81 3.29 8.06
N GLY A 196 -31.22 3.94 6.97
CA GLY A 196 -32.05 3.33 5.92
C GLY A 196 -31.27 2.64 4.79
N VAL A 197 -29.93 2.71 4.81
CA VAL A 197 -29.10 2.07 3.79
C VAL A 197 -28.88 0.61 4.19
N HIS A 198 -29.67 -0.29 3.60
CA HIS A 198 -29.42 -1.72 3.70
C HIS A 198 -28.13 -2.07 2.93
N THR A 199 -27.00 -2.14 3.63
CA THR A 199 -25.79 -2.76 3.10
C THR A 199 -26.00 -4.27 3.10
N ALA A 200 -26.30 -4.83 1.92
CA ALA A 200 -26.35 -6.27 1.77
C ALA A 200 -24.92 -6.82 1.93
N LEU A 201 -24.65 -7.30 3.14
CA LEU A 201 -23.46 -8.01 3.64
C LEU A 201 -22.30 -7.12 4.12
N PRO A 202 -21.77 -7.38 5.34
CA PRO A 202 -20.48 -6.83 5.74
C PRO A 202 -19.39 -7.41 4.82
N PRO A 203 -18.34 -6.63 4.48
CA PRO A 203 -17.22 -7.15 3.71
C PRO A 203 -16.68 -8.40 4.41
N ARG A 204 -16.62 -9.52 3.69
CA ARG A 204 -16.00 -10.73 4.20
C ARG A 204 -14.52 -10.45 4.41
N SER A 205 -14.04 -10.68 5.64
CA SER A 205 -12.62 -10.71 5.94
C SER A 205 -11.96 -11.79 5.07
N ILE A 206 -10.87 -11.43 4.40
CA ILE A 206 -10.00 -12.38 3.69
C ILE A 206 -8.91 -12.96 4.60
N PHE A 207 -9.01 -12.71 5.91
CA PHE A 207 -8.12 -13.24 6.94
C PHE A 207 -8.80 -14.33 7.77
N ASP A 208 -9.31 -15.36 7.09
CA ASP A 208 -9.59 -16.68 7.68
C ASP A 208 -9.00 -17.75 6.73
#